data_AF-A0AAV9Q7Z7-F1
#
_entry.id   AF-A0AAV9Q7Z7-F1
#
_cell.length_a   1.000
_cell.length_b   1.000
_cell.length_c   1.000
_cell.angle_alpha   90.00
_cell.angle_beta   90.00
_cell.angle_gamma   90.00
#
_symmetry.space_group_name_H-M   'P 1'
#
loop_
_entity.id
_entity.type
_entity.pdbx_description
1 polymer ?
#
loop_
_entity_poly.entity_id
_entity_poly.type
_entity_poly.pdbx_seq_one_letter_code
_entity_poly.pdbx_strand_id
1 'polypeptide(L)'
;MLLEFDGLRDIALACGASHLHASTANLRMHEAGILYYSRAVSQVSRALDNIDWSRDGFNDAVLCCITFLYIHGIFAIGTNQDIPKHLNGAIQLLTLRCAKSQSSPLARPIHRIIWESILYQVFRQTVRHPFAVDFQPDFDFVARAEGILQALTFPDGSAADNSPVIGFPLNLQKLIIAIVQLCKSPFEPDRHVLRKLQEEMEQWEESILPEGHCSKQEDHDSMLRTPSTRARLFHQHSTSLHVLAASLLLDWVSMSREASCRSKTSLSPLNNSWQVRRALEIMQCPQASEDWSRCYLGSWPALIFGYAVNTSENITLIRQDLEQRFRKLYCGEELEFLSELETLWRTRGISSLGNTSTGRECE
;
A
#
# COMPACT_ATOMS: atom_id res chain seq x y z
N MET A 1 12.92 23.73 -14.54
CA MET A 1 13.61 23.06 -13.43
C MET A 1 13.34 21.57 -13.35
N LEU A 2 12.16 21.05 -12.94
CA LEU A 2 11.92 19.58 -12.95
C LEU A 2 12.04 18.94 -14.34
N LEU A 3 11.63 19.66 -15.39
CA LEU A 3 11.68 19.21 -16.78
C LEU A 3 13.09 19.25 -17.42
N GLU A 4 14.11 19.76 -16.72
CA GLU A 4 15.48 19.81 -17.25
C GLU A 4 16.19 18.46 -17.16
N PHE A 5 15.69 17.54 -16.33
CA PHE A 5 16.23 16.19 -16.21
C PHE A 5 15.51 15.23 -17.16
N ASP A 6 16.19 14.83 -18.23
CA ASP A 6 15.62 13.92 -19.26
C ASP A 6 15.10 12.61 -18.67
N GLY A 7 15.72 12.10 -17.58
CA GLY A 7 15.27 10.90 -16.90
C GLY A 7 13.83 10.99 -16.39
N LEU A 8 13.40 12.18 -15.93
CA LEU A 8 12.03 12.40 -15.48
C LEU A 8 11.03 12.33 -16.64
N ARG A 9 11.40 12.82 -17.82
CA ARG A 9 10.59 12.68 -19.04
C ARG A 9 10.49 11.22 -19.45
N ASP A 10 11.61 10.51 -19.48
CA ASP A 10 11.65 9.10 -19.87
C ASP A 10 10.80 8.26 -18.92
N ILE A 11 10.90 8.42 -17.60
CA ILE A 11 10.09 7.62 -16.68
C ILE A 11 8.59 7.97 -16.74
N ALA A 12 8.24 9.23 -16.98
CA ALA A 12 6.83 9.61 -17.19
C ALA A 12 6.26 8.93 -18.45
N LEU A 13 7.03 8.87 -19.54
CA LEU A 13 6.66 8.13 -20.75
C LEU A 13 6.57 6.63 -20.51
N ALA A 14 7.48 6.06 -19.70
CA ALA A 14 7.42 4.66 -19.32
C ALA A 14 6.13 4.33 -18.55
N CYS A 15 5.77 5.14 -17.54
CA CYS A 15 4.52 4.99 -16.80
C CYS A 15 3.29 5.09 -17.71
N GLY A 16 3.27 6.08 -18.62
CA GLY A 16 2.18 6.24 -19.58
C GLY A 16 2.05 5.06 -20.54
N ALA A 17 3.16 4.56 -21.06
CA ALA A 17 3.19 3.40 -21.96
C ALA A 17 2.74 2.12 -21.24
N SER A 18 3.19 1.88 -20.01
CA SER A 18 2.75 0.75 -19.19
C SER A 18 1.25 0.80 -18.87
N HIS A 19 0.72 1.99 -18.57
CA HIS A 19 -0.73 2.18 -18.38
C HIS A 19 -1.53 1.92 -19.68
N LEU A 20 -1.05 2.43 -20.82
CA LEU A 20 -1.67 2.16 -22.12
C LEU A 20 -1.62 0.67 -22.47
N HIS A 21 -0.51 -0.01 -22.18
CA HIS A 21 -0.41 -1.45 -22.36
C HIS A 21 -1.45 -2.20 -21.50
N ALA A 22 -1.54 -1.87 -20.21
CA ALA A 22 -2.48 -2.52 -19.29
C ALA A 22 -3.96 -2.30 -19.70
N SER A 23 -4.28 -1.15 -20.27
CA SER A 23 -5.64 -0.82 -20.71
C SER A 23 -6.01 -1.32 -22.12
N THR A 24 -5.05 -1.51 -23.02
CA THR A 24 -5.31 -1.86 -24.43
C THR A 24 -4.73 -3.21 -24.86
N ALA A 25 -3.97 -3.89 -24.00
CA ALA A 25 -3.16 -5.06 -24.31
C ALA A 25 -2.17 -4.85 -25.49
N ASN A 26 -1.80 -3.60 -25.81
CA ASN A 26 -0.91 -3.29 -26.92
C ASN A 26 0.55 -3.62 -26.58
N LEU A 27 1.13 -4.61 -27.26
CA LEU A 27 2.51 -5.06 -27.04
C LEU A 27 3.56 -4.00 -27.39
N ARG A 28 3.31 -3.11 -28.35
CA ARG A 28 4.24 -2.01 -28.67
C ARG A 28 4.36 -1.02 -27.52
N MET A 29 3.27 -0.81 -26.76
CA MET A 29 3.29 0.04 -25.57
C MET A 29 4.05 -0.63 -24.43
N HIS A 30 3.99 -1.96 -24.32
CA HIS A 30 4.84 -2.71 -23.37
C HIS A 30 6.33 -2.50 -23.69
N GLU A 31 6.74 -2.72 -24.94
CA GLU A 31 8.13 -2.54 -25.39
C GLU A 31 8.62 -1.09 -25.18
N ALA A 32 7.78 -0.11 -25.51
CA ALA A 32 8.08 1.29 -25.29
C ALA A 32 8.25 1.61 -23.79
N GLY A 33 7.39 1.06 -22.93
CA GLY A 33 7.47 1.21 -21.48
C GLY A 33 8.81 0.75 -20.93
N ILE A 34 9.23 -0.46 -21.30
CA ILE A 34 10.53 -1.03 -20.89
C ILE A 34 11.71 -0.21 -21.44
N LEU A 35 11.65 0.24 -22.69
CA LEU A 35 12.69 1.05 -23.30
C LEU A 35 12.89 2.39 -22.56
N TYR A 36 11.80 3.11 -22.31
CA TYR A 36 11.84 4.37 -21.59
C TYR A 36 12.27 4.20 -20.13
N TYR A 37 11.82 3.13 -19.46
CA TYR A 37 12.26 2.78 -18.12
C TYR A 37 13.79 2.59 -18.07
N SER A 38 14.35 1.80 -18.98
CA SER A 38 15.79 1.56 -19.06
C SER A 38 16.59 2.84 -19.30
N ARG A 39 16.09 3.75 -20.14
CA ARG A 39 16.69 5.08 -20.34
C ARG A 39 16.66 5.92 -19.07
N ALA A 40 15.53 5.98 -18.37
CA ALA A 40 15.41 6.71 -17.11
C ALA A 40 16.39 6.20 -16.06
N VAL A 41 16.51 4.87 -15.88
CA VAL A 41 17.51 4.26 -14.99
C VAL A 41 18.93 4.70 -15.37
N SER A 42 19.26 4.67 -16.67
CA SER A 42 20.58 5.09 -17.16
C SER A 42 20.86 6.57 -16.88
N GLN A 43 19.85 7.45 -17.02
CA GLN A 43 19.99 8.88 -16.71
C GLN A 43 20.16 9.12 -15.22
N VAL A 44 19.43 8.40 -14.36
CA VAL A 44 19.61 8.46 -12.90
C VAL A 44 21.02 8.04 -12.55
N SER A 45 21.51 6.92 -13.06
CA SER A 45 22.89 6.46 -12.79
C SER A 45 23.94 7.54 -13.11
N ARG A 46 23.86 8.16 -14.29
CA ARG A 46 24.78 9.24 -14.69
C ARG A 46 24.66 10.50 -13.83
N ALA A 47 23.44 10.82 -13.40
CA ALA A 47 23.20 11.95 -12.50
C ALA A 47 23.78 11.70 -11.12
N LEU A 48 23.71 10.46 -10.61
CA LEU A 48 24.29 10.06 -9.33
C LEU A 48 25.82 10.18 -9.32
N ASP A 49 26.50 9.90 -10.44
CA ASP A 49 27.95 10.05 -10.57
C ASP A 49 28.43 11.51 -10.50
N ASN A 50 27.54 12.47 -10.79
CA ASN A 50 27.85 13.89 -10.91
C ASN A 50 26.97 14.77 -10.02
N ILE A 51 26.54 14.27 -8.85
CA ILE A 51 25.65 15.04 -7.97
C ILE A 51 26.32 16.33 -7.50
N ASP A 52 25.64 17.45 -7.78
CA ASP A 52 25.97 18.75 -7.24
C ASP A 52 24.94 19.15 -6.18
N TRP A 53 25.35 19.09 -4.92
CA TRP A 53 24.51 19.42 -3.76
C TRP A 53 24.16 20.91 -3.65
N SER A 54 24.78 21.78 -4.44
CA SER A 54 24.39 23.19 -4.54
C SER A 54 23.15 23.41 -5.43
N ARG A 55 22.79 22.42 -6.27
CA ARG A 55 21.68 22.48 -7.21
C ARG A 55 20.45 21.74 -6.70
N ASP A 56 19.85 22.25 -5.61
CA ASP A 56 18.69 21.64 -4.94
C ASP A 56 17.57 21.23 -5.92
N GLY A 57 17.24 22.08 -6.92
CA GLY A 57 16.19 21.78 -7.89
C GLY A 57 16.50 20.64 -8.87
N PHE A 58 17.78 20.40 -9.20
CA PHE A 58 18.18 19.25 -10.01
C PHE A 58 18.11 17.96 -9.19
N ASN A 59 18.55 18.02 -7.93
CA ASN A 59 18.48 16.90 -7.00
C ASN A 59 17.03 16.50 -6.70
N ASP A 60 16.11 17.47 -6.60
CA ASP A 60 14.67 17.22 -6.53
C ASP A 60 14.16 16.45 -7.77
N ALA A 61 14.62 16.80 -8.98
CA ALA A 61 14.22 16.12 -10.21
C ALA A 61 14.71 14.67 -10.27
N VAL A 62 15.94 14.41 -9.79
CA VAL A 62 16.48 13.05 -9.67
C VAL A 62 15.68 12.22 -8.66
N LEU A 63 15.40 12.78 -7.47
CA LEU A 63 14.57 12.11 -6.45
C LEU A 63 13.16 11.79 -6.99
N CYS A 64 12.50 12.76 -7.65
CA CYS A 64 11.21 12.53 -8.29
C CYS A 64 11.29 11.42 -9.37
N CYS A 65 12.37 11.36 -10.15
CA CYS A 65 12.56 10.31 -11.13
C CYS A 65 12.67 8.92 -10.47
N ILE A 66 13.41 8.81 -9.36
CA ILE A 66 13.50 7.55 -8.59
C ILE A 66 12.14 7.17 -8.00
N THR A 67 11.37 8.16 -7.52
CA THR A 67 9.99 7.93 -7.09
C THR A 67 9.14 7.34 -8.19
N PHE A 68 9.24 7.87 -9.40
CA PHE A 68 8.51 7.34 -10.54
C PHE A 68 9.02 5.95 -10.98
N LEU A 69 10.31 5.64 -10.77
CA LEU A 69 10.88 4.31 -11.07
C LEU A 69 10.27 3.21 -10.20
N TYR A 70 10.12 3.42 -8.90
CA TYR A 70 9.42 2.42 -8.08
C TYR A 70 7.90 2.43 -8.27
N ILE A 71 7.29 3.60 -8.60
CA ILE A 71 5.88 3.67 -9.02
C ILE A 71 5.66 2.83 -10.27
N HIS A 72 6.53 2.95 -11.26
CA HIS A 72 6.47 2.11 -12.46
C HIS A 72 6.48 0.62 -12.10
N GLY A 73 7.32 0.19 -11.15
CA GLY A 73 7.35 -1.19 -10.65
C GLY A 73 6.02 -1.67 -10.04
N ILE A 74 5.25 -0.79 -9.42
CA ILE A 74 3.94 -1.10 -8.81
C ILE A 74 2.88 -1.33 -9.89
N PHE A 75 2.90 -0.52 -10.94
CA PHE A 75 1.92 -0.59 -12.03
C PHE A 75 2.30 -1.63 -13.10
N ALA A 76 3.58 -1.83 -13.37
CA ALA A 76 4.09 -2.73 -14.40
C ALA A 76 4.73 -3.99 -13.79
N ILE A 77 4.12 -5.14 -14.07
CA ILE A 77 4.53 -6.47 -13.57
C ILE A 77 6.01 -6.76 -13.86
N GLY A 78 6.53 -6.35 -15.02
CA GLY A 78 7.89 -6.67 -15.45
C GLY A 78 9.02 -5.99 -14.66
N THR A 79 8.72 -4.94 -13.88
CA THR A 79 9.73 -4.13 -13.17
C THR A 79 9.56 -4.10 -11.65
N ASN A 80 8.63 -4.89 -11.10
CA ASN A 80 8.35 -4.93 -9.67
C ASN A 80 9.59 -5.31 -8.84
N GLN A 81 10.38 -6.27 -9.33
CA GLN A 81 11.59 -6.74 -8.64
C GLN A 81 12.67 -5.66 -8.43
N ASP A 82 12.60 -4.55 -9.16
CA ASP A 82 13.53 -3.43 -9.00
C ASP A 82 13.08 -2.40 -7.95
N ILE A 83 11.83 -2.48 -7.45
CA ILE A 83 11.28 -1.55 -6.45
C ILE A 83 12.22 -1.42 -5.23
N PRO A 84 12.69 -2.50 -4.57
CA PRO A 84 13.54 -2.35 -3.39
C PRO A 84 14.85 -1.62 -3.68
N LYS A 85 15.43 -1.81 -4.87
CA LYS A 85 16.68 -1.14 -5.27
C LYS A 85 16.46 0.37 -5.43
N HIS A 86 15.40 0.77 -6.14
CA HIS A 86 15.05 2.17 -6.34
C HIS A 86 14.69 2.85 -5.02
N LEU A 87 13.93 2.17 -4.16
CA LEU A 87 13.57 2.67 -2.84
C LEU A 87 14.80 2.89 -1.95
N ASN A 88 15.72 1.92 -1.89
CA ASN A 88 16.96 2.06 -1.13
C ASN A 88 17.83 3.20 -1.68
N GLY A 89 17.89 3.36 -3.00
CA GLY A 89 18.54 4.50 -3.64
C GLY A 89 17.92 5.84 -3.24
N ALA A 90 16.59 5.92 -3.18
CA ALA A 90 15.88 7.13 -2.74
C ALA A 90 16.17 7.47 -1.28
N ILE A 91 16.15 6.48 -0.38
CA ILE A 91 16.49 6.64 1.04
C ILE A 91 17.91 7.19 1.20
N GLN A 92 18.88 6.58 0.51
CA GLN A 92 20.28 7.02 0.56
C GLN A 92 20.45 8.43 0.03
N LEU A 93 19.85 8.74 -1.13
CA LEU A 93 19.96 10.05 -1.74
C LEU A 93 19.31 11.15 -0.88
N LEU A 94 18.16 10.87 -0.28
CA LEU A 94 17.48 11.80 0.62
C LEU A 94 18.27 12.01 1.92
N THR A 95 18.86 10.94 2.46
CA THR A 95 19.74 11.02 3.63
C THR A 95 20.99 11.87 3.36
N LEU A 96 21.63 11.65 2.20
CA LEU A 96 22.77 12.46 1.77
C LEU A 96 22.40 13.92 1.57
N ARG A 97 21.23 14.19 0.98
CA ARG A 97 20.70 15.55 0.82
C ARG A 97 20.58 16.25 2.17
N CYS A 98 20.00 15.60 3.18
CA CYS A 98 19.90 16.18 4.52
C CYS A 98 21.25 16.44 5.17
N ALA A 99 22.27 15.62 4.86
CA ALA A 99 23.61 15.79 5.40
C ALA A 99 24.45 16.86 4.67
N LYS A 100 24.13 17.16 3.40
CA LYS A 100 24.97 17.99 2.52
C LYS A 100 24.34 19.31 2.12
N SER A 101 23.00 19.39 2.04
CA SER A 101 22.29 20.63 1.70
C SER A 101 22.22 21.56 2.91
N GLN A 102 22.30 22.86 2.67
CA GLN A 102 22.10 23.90 3.69
C GLN A 102 20.61 24.26 3.86
N SER A 103 19.76 23.79 2.94
CA SER A 103 18.32 24.06 2.94
C SER A 103 17.58 23.18 3.95
N SER A 104 16.50 23.72 4.53
CA SER A 104 15.59 22.91 5.36
C SER A 104 15.06 21.69 4.59
N PRO A 105 14.95 20.50 5.23
CA PRO A 105 14.36 19.31 4.61
C PRO A 105 12.96 19.54 4.04
N LEU A 106 12.22 20.54 4.54
CA LEU A 106 10.88 20.92 4.07
C LEU A 106 10.83 22.35 3.50
N ALA A 107 11.93 22.85 2.95
CA ALA A 107 12.01 24.21 2.41
C ALA A 107 10.96 24.52 1.31
N ARG A 108 10.42 23.50 0.63
CA ARG A 108 9.38 23.64 -0.41
C ARG A 108 8.29 22.58 -0.20
N PRO A 109 7.03 22.85 -0.56
CA PRO A 109 5.94 21.88 -0.40
C PRO A 109 6.18 20.53 -1.09
N ILE A 110 6.89 20.53 -2.23
CA ILE A 110 7.25 19.29 -2.94
C ILE A 110 8.13 18.35 -2.09
N HIS A 111 8.92 18.87 -1.15
CA HIS A 111 9.76 18.02 -0.30
C HIS A 111 8.91 17.16 0.64
N ARG A 112 7.77 17.66 1.13
CA ARG A 112 6.82 16.85 1.90
C ARG A 112 6.32 15.68 1.05
N ILE A 113 5.93 15.93 -0.19
CA ILE A 113 5.49 14.88 -1.13
C ILE A 113 6.59 13.83 -1.33
N ILE A 114 7.85 14.23 -1.50
CA ILE A 114 8.98 13.31 -1.66
C ILE A 114 9.17 12.46 -0.39
N TRP A 115 9.21 13.09 0.78
CA TRP A 115 9.34 12.38 2.07
C TRP A 115 8.22 11.38 2.28
N GLU A 116 6.96 11.80 2.13
CA GLU A 116 5.82 10.91 2.30
C GLU A 116 5.80 9.80 1.24
N SER A 117 6.16 10.08 -0.01
CA SER A 117 6.20 9.06 -1.08
C SER A 117 7.22 7.97 -0.79
N ILE A 118 8.40 8.33 -0.27
CA ILE A 118 9.44 7.37 0.08
C ILE A 118 9.03 6.61 1.34
N LEU A 119 8.56 7.30 2.39
CA LEU A 119 8.11 6.66 3.63
C LEU A 119 6.94 5.70 3.39
N TYR A 120 5.95 6.11 2.60
CA TYR A 120 4.82 5.27 2.23
C TYR A 120 5.28 4.03 1.46
N GLN A 121 6.28 4.16 0.59
CA GLN A 121 6.82 3.03 -0.14
C GLN A 121 7.66 2.09 0.75
N VAL A 122 8.39 2.61 1.75
CA VAL A 122 9.01 1.79 2.81
C VAL A 122 7.95 0.99 3.55
N PHE A 123 6.86 1.64 3.95
CA PHE A 123 5.72 0.96 4.58
C PHE A 123 5.19 -0.16 3.67
N ARG A 124 4.83 0.15 2.43
CA ARG A 124 4.25 -0.85 1.51
C ARG A 124 5.15 -2.05 1.31
N GLN A 125 6.43 -1.85 1.02
CA GLN A 125 7.37 -2.96 0.86
C GLN A 125 7.55 -3.77 2.15
N THR A 126 7.50 -3.10 3.31
CA THR A 126 7.58 -3.78 4.60
C THR A 126 6.36 -4.65 4.88
N VAL A 127 5.15 -4.17 4.55
CA VAL A 127 3.90 -4.85 4.94
C VAL A 127 3.34 -5.79 3.88
N ARG A 128 3.85 -5.72 2.65
CA ARG A 128 3.33 -6.43 1.46
C ARG A 128 3.09 -7.92 1.71
N HIS A 129 4.12 -8.65 2.12
CA HIS A 129 4.04 -10.07 2.44
C HIS A 129 4.26 -10.28 3.94
N PRO A 130 3.20 -10.23 4.79
CA PRO A 130 3.36 -10.24 6.25
C PRO A 130 3.99 -11.53 6.81
N PHE A 131 4.03 -12.61 6.02
CA PHE A 131 4.61 -13.90 6.41
C PHE A 131 5.90 -14.25 5.68
N ALA A 132 6.47 -13.32 4.90
CA ALA A 132 7.72 -13.52 4.16
C ALA A 132 8.73 -12.42 4.48
N VAL A 133 10.01 -12.80 4.58
CA VAL A 133 11.11 -11.85 4.79
C VAL A 133 11.66 -11.44 3.42
N ASP A 134 11.00 -10.47 2.80
CA ASP A 134 11.28 -9.93 1.46
C ASP A 134 11.98 -8.56 1.49
N PHE A 135 11.60 -7.71 2.44
CA PHE A 135 12.14 -6.37 2.62
C PHE A 135 12.30 -6.04 4.11
N GLN A 136 13.43 -5.39 4.44
CA GLN A 136 13.74 -4.92 5.79
C GLN A 136 13.70 -3.39 5.82
N PRO A 137 12.83 -2.78 6.66
CA PRO A 137 12.75 -1.33 6.76
C PRO A 137 14.02 -0.76 7.39
N ASP A 138 14.47 0.38 6.86
CA ASP A 138 15.45 1.23 7.53
C ASP A 138 14.74 2.03 8.64
N PHE A 139 14.81 1.54 9.87
CA PHE A 139 14.15 2.16 11.02
C PHE A 139 14.73 3.54 11.37
N ASP A 140 16.00 3.79 11.07
CA ASP A 140 16.62 5.10 11.30
C ASP A 140 16.06 6.13 10.32
N PHE A 141 15.87 5.73 9.06
CA PHE A 141 15.16 6.53 8.07
C PHE A 141 13.71 6.79 8.48
N VAL A 142 12.97 5.75 8.90
CA VAL A 142 11.56 5.88 9.33
C VAL A 142 11.42 6.87 10.48
N ALA A 143 12.23 6.72 11.54
CA ALA A 143 12.20 7.62 12.70
C ALA A 143 12.54 9.07 12.33
N ARG A 144 13.51 9.26 11.42
CA ARG A 144 13.86 10.59 10.90
C ARG A 144 12.72 11.20 10.08
N ALA A 145 12.10 10.41 9.20
CA ALA A 145 10.98 10.85 8.38
C ALA A 145 9.79 11.26 9.24
N GLU A 146 9.46 10.46 10.27
CA GLU A 146 8.43 10.80 11.27
C GLU A 146 8.72 12.16 11.92
N GLY A 147 9.94 12.38 12.41
CA GLY A 147 10.33 13.64 13.05
C GLY A 147 10.25 14.85 12.11
N ILE A 148 10.64 14.69 10.85
CA ILE A 148 10.56 15.76 9.84
C ILE A 148 9.10 16.07 9.49
N LEU A 149 8.27 15.05 9.28
CA LEU A 149 6.87 15.18 8.85
C LEU A 149 5.92 15.67 9.96
N GLN A 150 6.39 15.81 11.20
CA GLN A 150 5.65 16.52 12.26
C GLN A 150 5.51 18.02 11.98
N ALA A 151 6.44 18.62 11.22
CA ALA A 151 6.33 20.02 10.85
C ALA A 151 5.20 20.25 9.83
N LEU A 152 4.33 21.21 10.11
CA LEU A 152 3.24 21.59 9.21
C LEU A 152 3.79 22.33 7.99
N THR A 153 3.40 21.86 6.80
CA THR A 153 3.71 22.54 5.53
C THR A 153 2.64 23.59 5.20
N PHE A 154 1.41 23.35 5.63
CA PHE A 154 0.26 24.24 5.50
C PHE A 154 -0.30 24.51 6.90
N PRO A 155 0.15 25.57 7.61
CA PRO A 155 -0.24 25.83 9.00
C PRO A 155 -1.75 25.96 9.20
N ASP A 156 -2.45 26.52 8.22
CA ASP A 156 -3.91 26.70 8.24
C ASP A 156 -4.68 25.50 7.68
N GLY A 157 -3.96 24.46 7.22
CA GLY A 157 -4.52 23.26 6.61
C GLY A 157 -4.92 22.21 7.64
N SER A 158 -5.82 21.30 7.25
CA SER A 158 -6.16 20.14 8.05
C SER A 158 -4.98 19.15 8.15
N ALA A 159 -5.10 18.16 9.04
CA ALA A 159 -4.12 17.07 9.10
C ALA A 159 -4.03 16.28 7.78
N ALA A 160 -5.14 16.16 7.04
CA ALA A 160 -5.16 15.51 5.73
C ALA A 160 -4.47 16.37 4.65
N ASP A 161 -4.64 17.71 4.70
CA ASP A 161 -3.94 18.62 3.78
C ASP A 161 -2.42 18.62 4.03
N ASN A 162 -2.03 18.37 5.28
CA ASN A 162 -0.64 18.13 5.69
C ASN A 162 -0.26 16.63 5.64
N SER A 163 -0.96 15.77 4.89
CA SER A 163 -0.52 14.38 4.65
C SER A 163 -1.11 13.83 3.34
N PRO A 164 -0.81 14.46 2.19
CA PRO A 164 -1.47 14.15 0.92
C PRO A 164 -1.13 12.78 0.32
N VAL A 165 -0.08 12.10 0.79
CA VAL A 165 0.35 10.79 0.25
C VAL A 165 0.10 9.63 1.21
N ILE A 166 0.32 9.75 2.51
CA ILE A 166 0.21 8.55 3.38
C ILE A 166 -1.26 8.15 3.60
N GLY A 167 -2.16 9.13 3.64
CA GLY A 167 -3.62 8.90 3.63
C GLY A 167 -4.24 8.34 4.93
N PHE A 168 -3.41 7.94 5.90
CA PHE A 168 -3.80 7.57 7.27
C PHE A 168 -2.70 7.99 8.27
N PRO A 169 -2.97 7.96 9.59
CA PRO A 169 -2.04 8.47 10.60
C PRO A 169 -0.69 7.75 10.65
N LEU A 170 0.41 8.51 10.81
CA LEU A 170 1.79 7.97 10.87
C LEU A 170 2.02 7.01 12.05
N ASN A 171 1.42 7.29 13.20
CA ASN A 171 1.47 6.41 14.37
C ASN A 171 0.79 5.06 14.09
N LEU A 172 -0.32 5.03 13.35
CA LEU A 172 -0.92 3.78 12.88
C LEU A 172 0.04 3.04 11.92
N GLN A 173 0.68 3.76 10.99
CA GLN A 173 1.67 3.17 10.08
C GLN A 173 2.80 2.45 10.84
N LYS A 174 3.34 3.11 11.87
CA LYS A 174 4.38 2.57 12.74
C LYS A 174 3.92 1.32 13.48
N LEU A 175 2.71 1.34 14.04
CA LEU A 175 2.10 0.20 14.71
C LEU A 175 1.97 -1.00 13.77
N ILE A 176 1.47 -0.78 12.55
CA ILE A 176 1.34 -1.83 11.53
C ILE A 176 2.70 -2.42 11.18
N ILE A 177 3.73 -1.59 10.97
CA ILE A 177 5.09 -2.06 10.70
C ILE A 177 5.57 -2.96 11.85
N ALA A 178 5.41 -2.53 13.11
CA ALA A 178 5.82 -3.31 14.26
C ALA A 178 5.11 -4.68 14.32
N ILE A 179 3.79 -4.72 14.09
CA ILE A 179 3.00 -5.96 14.09
C ILE A 179 3.46 -6.90 12.97
N VAL A 180 3.64 -6.38 11.75
CA VAL A 180 4.11 -7.20 10.62
C VAL A 180 5.52 -7.74 10.87
N GLN A 181 6.41 -6.96 11.50
CA GLN A 181 7.74 -7.45 11.86
C GLN A 181 7.68 -8.61 12.86
N LEU A 182 6.70 -8.61 13.78
CA LEU A 182 6.45 -9.79 14.62
C LEU A 182 5.96 -10.99 13.80
N CYS A 183 5.10 -10.78 12.79
CA CYS A 183 4.65 -11.84 11.89
C CYS A 183 5.80 -12.48 11.08
N LYS A 184 6.79 -11.66 10.71
CA LYS A 184 7.99 -12.08 9.96
C LYS A 184 9.06 -12.72 10.85
N SER A 185 9.02 -12.50 12.16
CA SER A 185 9.99 -13.03 13.11
C SER A 185 9.84 -14.54 13.25
N PRO A 186 10.92 -15.33 13.12
CA PRO A 186 10.88 -16.76 13.42
C PRO A 186 10.88 -17.06 14.93
N PHE A 187 11.11 -16.04 15.76
CA PHE A 187 11.17 -16.16 17.21
C PHE A 187 9.86 -15.72 17.87
N GLU A 188 9.53 -16.35 18.99
CA GLU A 188 8.40 -15.90 19.81
C GLU A 188 8.60 -14.44 20.24
N PRO A 189 7.57 -13.58 20.07
CA PRO A 189 7.67 -12.18 20.44
C PRO A 189 7.79 -12.02 21.96
N ASP A 190 8.59 -11.05 22.39
CA ASP A 190 8.68 -10.68 23.80
C ASP A 190 7.28 -10.31 24.34
N ARG A 191 6.95 -10.81 25.55
CA ARG A 191 5.61 -10.64 26.13
C ARG A 191 5.28 -9.18 26.43
N HIS A 192 6.27 -8.39 26.83
CA HIS A 192 6.07 -6.97 27.11
C HIS A 192 5.87 -6.18 25.81
N VAL A 193 6.62 -6.52 24.77
CA VAL A 193 6.43 -5.95 23.43
C VAL A 193 5.03 -6.26 22.90
N LEU A 194 4.62 -7.53 22.93
CA LEU A 194 3.30 -7.94 22.43
C LEU A 194 2.16 -7.23 23.18
N ARG A 195 2.21 -7.21 24.52
CA ARG A 195 1.20 -6.54 25.34
C ARG A 195 1.12 -5.04 25.03
N LYS A 196 2.26 -4.37 24.84
CA LYS A 196 2.29 -2.95 24.47
C LYS A 196 1.59 -2.72 23.12
N LEU A 197 1.82 -3.57 22.13
CA LEU A 197 1.15 -3.47 20.82
C LEU A 197 -0.35 -3.73 20.93
N GLN A 198 -0.78 -4.63 21.82
CA GLN A 198 -2.20 -4.88 22.10
C GLN A 198 -2.86 -3.65 22.73
N GLU A 199 -2.26 -3.06 23.77
CA GLU A 199 -2.75 -1.83 24.41
C GLU A 199 -2.84 -0.66 23.41
N GLU A 200 -1.88 -0.53 22.50
CA GLU A 200 -1.91 0.50 21.45
C GLU A 200 -2.98 0.20 20.39
N MET A 201 -3.18 -1.07 20.02
CA MET A 201 -4.20 -1.48 19.07
C MET A 201 -5.62 -1.25 19.60
N GLU A 202 -5.88 -1.54 20.88
CA GLU A 202 -7.18 -1.30 21.52
C GLU A 202 -7.63 0.16 21.36
N GLN A 203 -6.70 1.12 21.52
CA GLN A 203 -6.98 2.55 21.30
C GLN A 203 -7.35 2.87 19.86
N TRP A 204 -6.76 2.17 18.89
CA TRP A 204 -7.11 2.34 17.48
C TRP A 204 -8.45 1.69 17.13
N GLU A 205 -8.77 0.56 17.74
CA GLU A 205 -10.05 -0.12 17.53
C GLU A 205 -11.24 0.74 17.95
N GLU A 206 -11.09 1.58 18.98
CA GLU A 206 -12.08 2.58 19.38
C GLU A 206 -12.39 3.62 18.28
N SER A 207 -11.46 3.83 17.34
CA SER A 207 -11.64 4.77 16.22
C SER A 207 -12.37 4.18 15.01
N ILE A 208 -12.65 2.87 15.02
CA ILE A 208 -13.34 2.17 13.93
C ILE A 208 -14.77 2.68 13.81
N LEU A 209 -15.23 2.87 12.58
CA LEU A 209 -16.61 3.28 12.32
C LEU A 209 -17.63 2.33 12.98
N PRO A 210 -18.73 2.84 13.56
CA PRO A 210 -19.72 2.02 14.24
C PRO A 210 -20.50 1.12 13.26
N GLU A 211 -21.00 -0.01 13.75
CA GLU A 211 -21.84 -0.92 12.97
C GLU A 211 -23.06 -0.22 12.36
N GLY A 212 -23.40 -0.61 11.13
CA GLY A 212 -24.50 -0.01 10.36
C GLY A 212 -24.26 1.44 9.90
N HIS A 213 -23.05 1.99 10.02
CA HIS A 213 -22.73 3.33 9.51
C HIS A 213 -23.10 3.51 8.04
N CYS A 214 -22.83 2.50 7.21
CA CYS A 214 -23.12 2.52 5.78
C CYS A 214 -24.62 2.56 5.48
N SER A 215 -25.43 1.75 6.17
CA SER A 215 -26.89 1.73 5.98
C SER A 215 -27.56 3.03 6.44
N LYS A 216 -27.08 3.65 7.52
CA LYS A 216 -27.61 4.92 8.04
C LYS A 216 -27.31 6.13 7.14
N GLN A 217 -26.31 6.03 6.27
CA GLN A 217 -25.87 7.12 5.40
C GLN A 217 -26.47 7.08 3.98
N GLU A 218 -27.12 5.98 3.61
CA GLU A 218 -27.86 5.87 2.34
C GLU A 218 -29.17 6.68 2.36
N ASP A 219 -29.78 6.88 3.53
CA ASP A 219 -31.00 7.69 3.71
C ASP A 219 -30.78 9.21 3.55
N HIS A 220 -29.52 9.68 3.61
CA HIS A 220 -29.18 11.09 3.41
C HIS A 220 -28.45 11.29 2.08
N ASP A 221 -29.26 11.57 1.06
CA ASP A 221 -28.95 12.11 -0.28
C ASP A 221 -27.44 12.22 -0.62
N SER A 222 -26.87 11.13 -1.11
CA SER A 222 -25.44 11.02 -1.46
C SER A 222 -24.99 12.05 -2.51
N MET A 223 -25.94 12.63 -3.26
CA MET A 223 -25.71 13.65 -4.29
C MET A 223 -25.39 15.05 -3.73
N LEU A 224 -25.66 15.33 -2.45
CA LEU A 224 -25.46 16.66 -1.83
C LEU A 224 -24.18 16.80 -0.99
N ARG A 225 -23.30 15.80 -0.95
CA ARG A 225 -22.09 15.86 -0.10
C ARG A 225 -21.02 16.76 -0.71
N THR A 226 -20.50 17.66 0.13
CA THR A 226 -19.32 18.48 -0.23
C THR A 226 -18.09 17.59 -0.46
N PRO A 227 -17.13 18.01 -1.31
CA PRO A 227 -15.88 17.28 -1.50
C PRO A 227 -15.13 16.98 -0.20
N SER A 228 -15.14 17.92 0.75
CA SER A 228 -14.53 17.77 2.08
C SER A 228 -15.19 16.67 2.91
N THR A 229 -16.51 16.54 2.85
CA THR A 229 -17.24 15.49 3.58
C THR A 229 -16.94 14.11 3.00
N ARG A 230 -16.87 13.99 1.66
CA ARG A 230 -16.51 12.75 0.97
C ARG A 230 -15.09 12.31 1.33
N ALA A 231 -14.12 13.23 1.25
CA ALA A 231 -12.73 12.95 1.62
C ALA A 231 -12.62 12.45 3.08
N ARG A 232 -13.30 13.12 4.02
CA ARG A 232 -13.30 12.70 5.44
C ARG A 232 -13.82 11.27 5.62
N LEU A 233 -14.94 10.92 4.99
CA LEU A 233 -15.51 9.58 5.09
C LEU A 233 -14.59 8.53 4.46
N PHE A 234 -14.04 8.84 3.29
CA PHE A 234 -13.04 7.99 2.66
C PHE A 234 -11.85 7.70 3.61
N HIS A 235 -11.30 8.73 4.25
CA HIS A 235 -10.22 8.55 5.23
C HIS A 235 -10.64 7.70 6.44
N GLN A 236 -11.87 7.85 6.94
CA GLN A 236 -12.38 7.04 8.05
C GLN A 236 -12.54 5.57 7.68
N HIS A 237 -13.10 5.28 6.50
CA HIS A 237 -13.20 3.91 5.97
C HIS A 237 -11.81 3.30 5.76
N SER A 238 -10.92 4.04 5.09
CA SER A 238 -9.53 3.64 4.86
C SER A 238 -8.80 3.29 6.15
N THR A 239 -8.86 4.19 7.12
CA THR A 239 -8.21 4.00 8.42
C THR A 239 -8.80 2.80 9.16
N SER A 240 -10.13 2.66 9.18
CA SER A 240 -10.81 1.52 9.80
C SER A 240 -10.35 0.19 9.21
N LEU A 241 -10.23 0.09 7.88
CA LEU A 241 -9.76 -1.13 7.22
C LEU A 241 -8.30 -1.46 7.56
N HIS A 242 -7.42 -0.45 7.68
CA HIS A 242 -6.04 -0.66 8.13
C HIS A 242 -5.96 -1.12 9.59
N VAL A 243 -6.76 -0.52 10.48
CA VAL A 243 -6.84 -0.95 11.90
C VAL A 243 -7.33 -2.40 11.98
N LEU A 244 -8.42 -2.74 11.29
CA LEU A 244 -8.99 -4.09 11.28
C LEU A 244 -7.99 -5.14 10.74
N ALA A 245 -7.26 -4.82 9.68
CA ALA A 245 -6.24 -5.70 9.11
C ALA A 245 -5.07 -5.91 10.09
N ALA A 246 -4.60 -4.83 10.73
CA ALA A 246 -3.51 -4.88 11.70
C ALA A 246 -3.89 -5.62 12.99
N SER A 247 -5.10 -5.37 13.50
CA SER A 247 -5.68 -6.07 14.64
C SER A 247 -5.77 -7.58 14.38
N LEU A 248 -6.25 -7.97 13.20
CA LEU A 248 -6.30 -9.38 12.80
C LEU A 248 -4.91 -10.04 12.78
N LEU A 249 -3.90 -9.35 12.25
CA LEU A 249 -2.52 -9.85 12.27
C LEU A 249 -1.96 -10.00 13.68
N LEU A 250 -2.25 -9.04 14.56
CA LEU A 250 -1.82 -9.07 15.96
C LEU A 250 -2.47 -10.24 16.73
N ASP A 251 -3.74 -10.53 16.46
CA ASP A 251 -4.43 -11.71 16.99
C ASP A 251 -3.77 -13.01 16.51
N TRP A 252 -3.40 -13.10 15.23
CA TRP A 252 -2.70 -14.27 14.70
C TRP A 252 -1.34 -14.49 15.36
N VAL A 253 -0.56 -13.42 15.56
CA VAL A 253 0.70 -13.48 16.32
C VAL A 253 0.44 -13.97 17.75
N SER A 254 -0.60 -13.44 18.40
CA SER A 254 -0.96 -13.82 19.77
C SER A 254 -1.38 -15.29 19.90
N MET A 255 -2.21 -15.79 18.98
CA MET A 255 -2.69 -17.19 18.97
C MET A 255 -1.60 -18.20 18.63
N SER A 256 -0.66 -17.84 17.75
CA SER A 256 0.47 -18.71 17.41
C SER A 256 1.31 -19.09 18.63
N ARG A 257 1.37 -18.21 19.64
CA ARG A 257 2.00 -18.46 20.95
C ARG A 257 1.29 -19.55 21.76
N GLU A 258 -0.02 -19.63 21.65
CA GLU A 258 -0.84 -20.61 22.37
C GLU A 258 -0.82 -21.98 21.68
N ALA A 259 -0.63 -22.00 20.35
CA ALA A 259 -0.69 -23.18 19.51
C ALA A 259 0.66 -23.91 19.28
N SER A 260 1.75 -23.50 19.93
CA SER A 260 3.13 -24.00 19.75
C SER A 260 3.36 -25.50 20.03
N CYS A 261 2.29 -26.29 20.19
CA CYS A 261 2.32 -27.75 20.26
C CYS A 261 1.93 -28.49 18.96
N ARG A 262 1.47 -27.84 17.87
CA ARG A 262 1.08 -28.58 16.63
C ARG A 262 1.40 -27.86 15.31
N SER A 263 2.24 -28.52 14.50
CA SER A 263 2.43 -28.45 13.04
C SER A 263 2.83 -27.12 12.39
N LYS A 264 3.99 -27.16 11.70
CA LYS A 264 4.62 -26.12 10.85
C LYS A 264 3.90 -25.89 9.51
N THR A 265 2.59 -25.81 9.49
CA THR A 265 1.86 -25.39 8.28
C THR A 265 1.66 -23.89 8.35
N SER A 266 2.49 -23.14 7.61
CA SER A 266 2.59 -21.68 7.59
C SER A 266 1.39 -20.95 6.96
N LEU A 267 0.20 -21.56 7.01
CA LEU A 267 -1.01 -20.93 6.50
C LEU A 267 -1.63 -20.10 7.60
N SER A 268 -1.97 -18.84 7.31
CA SER A 268 -2.71 -17.98 8.24
C SER A 268 -3.97 -18.71 8.71
N PRO A 269 -4.31 -18.68 10.01
CA PRO A 269 -5.47 -19.39 10.51
C PRO A 269 -6.74 -18.81 9.87
N LEU A 270 -7.59 -19.69 9.38
CA LEU A 270 -8.93 -19.31 8.93
C LEU A 270 -9.70 -18.81 10.14
N ASN A 271 -10.15 -17.56 10.10
CA ASN A 271 -10.83 -16.96 11.24
C ASN A 271 -12.09 -16.22 10.78
N ASN A 272 -13.24 -16.62 11.32
CA ASN A 272 -14.47 -15.83 11.21
C ASN A 272 -14.50 -14.78 12.33
N SER A 273 -13.42 -14.00 12.40
CA SER A 273 -13.22 -13.05 13.48
C SER A 273 -14.16 -11.86 13.33
N TRP A 274 -14.36 -11.11 14.41
CA TRP A 274 -15.13 -9.87 14.34
C TRP A 274 -14.46 -8.87 13.39
N GLN A 275 -13.11 -8.84 13.31
CA GLN A 275 -12.39 -7.96 12.40
C GLN A 275 -12.72 -8.24 10.94
N VAL A 276 -12.75 -9.53 10.56
CA VAL A 276 -13.09 -9.95 9.19
C VAL A 276 -14.54 -9.59 8.87
N ARG A 277 -15.48 -9.92 9.74
CA ARG A 277 -16.90 -9.58 9.53
C ARG A 277 -17.08 -8.08 9.35
N ARG A 278 -16.49 -7.28 10.24
CA ARG A 278 -16.56 -5.82 10.19
C ARG A 278 -15.92 -5.23 8.94
N ALA A 279 -14.78 -5.79 8.50
CA ALA A 279 -14.10 -5.34 7.29
C ALA A 279 -14.95 -5.61 6.04
N LEU A 280 -15.53 -6.81 5.92
CA LEU A 280 -16.37 -7.16 4.76
C LEU A 280 -17.62 -6.26 4.68
N GLU A 281 -18.23 -5.91 5.82
CA GLU A 281 -19.32 -4.93 5.86
C GLU A 281 -18.89 -3.54 5.34
N ILE A 282 -17.69 -3.08 5.70
CA ILE A 282 -17.13 -1.81 5.20
C ILE A 282 -16.84 -1.90 3.69
N MET A 283 -16.29 -3.03 3.22
CA MET A 283 -15.96 -3.22 1.80
C MET A 283 -17.21 -3.32 0.91
N GLN A 284 -18.33 -3.79 1.45
CA GLN A 284 -19.63 -3.84 0.76
C GLN A 284 -20.38 -2.49 0.75
N CYS A 285 -19.90 -1.51 1.50
CA CYS A 285 -20.48 -0.17 1.55
C CYS A 285 -20.37 0.51 0.18
N PRO A 286 -21.46 0.83 -0.54
CA PRO A 286 -21.37 1.30 -1.93
C PRO A 286 -20.55 2.58 -2.08
N GLN A 287 -20.70 3.50 -1.13
CA GLN A 287 -19.97 4.77 -1.08
C GLN A 287 -18.47 4.56 -0.88
N ALA A 288 -18.10 3.65 0.03
CA ALA A 288 -16.70 3.33 0.27
C ALA A 288 -16.11 2.54 -0.90
N SER A 289 -16.86 1.59 -1.47
CA SER A 289 -16.43 0.73 -2.58
C SER A 289 -16.07 1.56 -3.82
N GLU A 290 -16.85 2.58 -4.17
CA GLU A 290 -16.54 3.42 -5.32
C GLU A 290 -15.21 4.19 -5.13
N ASP A 291 -15.06 4.90 -4.00
CA ASP A 291 -13.88 5.73 -3.73
C ASP A 291 -12.63 4.86 -3.50
N TRP A 292 -12.77 3.75 -2.78
CA TRP A 292 -11.69 2.81 -2.46
C TRP A 292 -11.19 2.05 -3.68
N SER A 293 -12.08 1.70 -4.61
CA SER A 293 -11.68 1.04 -5.86
C SER A 293 -10.77 1.90 -6.75
N ARG A 294 -10.68 3.22 -6.47
CA ARG A 294 -9.86 4.20 -7.18
C ARG A 294 -8.64 4.66 -6.36
N CYS A 295 -8.31 3.97 -5.27
CA CYS A 295 -7.20 4.35 -4.40
C CYS A 295 -6.27 3.18 -4.09
N TYR A 296 -4.97 3.46 -4.03
CA TYR A 296 -3.92 2.49 -3.68
C TYR A 296 -3.90 2.12 -2.19
N LEU A 297 -4.59 2.88 -1.33
CA LEU A 297 -4.66 2.58 0.11
C LEU A 297 -5.39 1.26 0.38
N GLY A 298 -6.13 0.73 -0.60
CA GLY A 298 -6.95 -0.45 -0.41
C GLY A 298 -6.36 -1.81 -0.68
N SER A 299 -5.22 -1.85 -1.34
CA SER A 299 -4.61 -3.09 -1.79
C SER A 299 -4.20 -3.96 -0.60
N TRP A 300 -3.54 -3.36 0.40
CA TRP A 300 -3.01 -4.11 1.54
C TRP A 300 -4.10 -4.68 2.48
N PRO A 301 -5.09 -3.91 2.97
CA PRO A 301 -6.15 -4.48 3.80
C PRO A 301 -6.90 -5.62 3.11
N ALA A 302 -7.19 -5.49 1.81
CA ALA A 302 -7.86 -6.53 1.05
C ALA A 302 -7.04 -7.82 0.94
N LEU A 303 -5.72 -7.73 0.78
CA LEU A 303 -4.83 -8.88 0.84
C LEU A 303 -4.92 -9.58 2.20
N ILE A 304 -4.86 -8.81 3.31
CA ILE A 304 -4.93 -9.36 4.67
C ILE A 304 -6.25 -10.09 4.92
N PHE A 305 -7.39 -9.48 4.57
CA PHE A 305 -8.69 -10.15 4.71
C PHE A 305 -8.83 -11.34 3.77
N GLY A 306 -8.23 -11.28 2.58
CA GLY A 306 -8.12 -12.40 1.64
C GLY A 306 -7.45 -13.63 2.25
N TYR A 307 -6.45 -13.44 3.12
CA TYR A 307 -5.84 -14.54 3.87
C TYR A 307 -6.78 -15.16 4.91
N ALA A 308 -7.79 -14.43 5.40
CA ALA A 308 -8.64 -14.84 6.50
C ALA A 308 -9.93 -15.53 6.06
N VAL A 309 -10.50 -15.10 4.92
CA VAL A 309 -11.80 -15.58 4.42
C VAL A 309 -11.78 -17.07 4.07
N ASN A 310 -12.90 -17.75 4.36
CA ASN A 310 -13.06 -19.19 4.18
C ASN A 310 -14.37 -19.61 3.48
N THR A 311 -15.30 -18.68 3.24
CA THR A 311 -16.56 -18.96 2.53
C THR A 311 -16.44 -18.53 1.08
N SER A 312 -17.15 -19.23 0.18
CA SER A 312 -17.17 -18.89 -1.25
C SER A 312 -17.69 -17.47 -1.51
N GLU A 313 -18.64 -17.00 -0.71
CA GLU A 313 -19.19 -15.65 -0.78
C GLU A 313 -18.14 -14.59 -0.47
N ASN A 314 -17.45 -14.73 0.67
CA ASN A 314 -16.43 -13.76 1.09
C ASN A 314 -15.21 -13.77 0.16
N ILE A 315 -14.81 -14.94 -0.33
CA ILE A 315 -13.75 -15.06 -1.34
C ILE A 315 -14.15 -14.33 -2.63
N THR A 316 -15.40 -14.49 -3.07
CA THR A 316 -15.91 -13.81 -4.26
C THR A 316 -15.91 -12.30 -4.07
N LEU A 317 -16.26 -11.81 -2.89
CA LEU A 317 -16.19 -10.38 -2.56
C LEU A 317 -14.74 -9.84 -2.67
N ILE A 318 -13.75 -10.50 -2.04
CA ILE A 318 -12.35 -10.06 -2.10
C ILE A 318 -11.83 -10.09 -3.55
N ARG A 319 -12.15 -11.15 -4.30
CA ARG A 319 -11.78 -11.27 -5.73
C ARG A 319 -12.35 -10.10 -6.54
N GLN A 320 -13.64 -9.84 -6.42
CA GLN A 320 -14.31 -8.77 -7.16
C GLN A 320 -13.71 -7.39 -6.82
N ASP A 321 -13.37 -7.14 -5.57
CA ASP A 321 -12.74 -5.90 -5.16
C ASP A 321 -11.35 -5.71 -5.83
N LEU A 322 -10.46 -6.71 -5.74
CA LEU A 322 -9.13 -6.65 -6.40
C LEU A 322 -9.25 -6.50 -7.93
N GLU A 323 -10.17 -7.22 -8.57
CA GLU A 323 -10.43 -7.08 -10.00
C GLU A 323 -10.96 -5.69 -10.36
N GLN A 324 -11.85 -5.13 -9.54
CA GLN A 324 -12.40 -3.79 -9.76
C GLN A 324 -11.32 -2.72 -9.59
N ARG A 325 -10.47 -2.82 -8.56
CA ARG A 325 -9.29 -1.96 -8.38
C ARG A 325 -8.37 -2.03 -9.57
N PHE A 326 -8.05 -3.23 -10.05
CA PHE A 326 -7.25 -3.40 -11.26
C PHE A 326 -7.89 -2.69 -12.47
N ARG A 327 -9.18 -2.89 -12.73
CA ARG A 327 -9.88 -2.26 -13.86
C ARG A 327 -9.93 -0.73 -13.79
N LYS A 328 -9.85 -0.14 -12.59
CA LYS A 328 -9.89 1.31 -12.37
C LYS A 328 -8.50 1.94 -12.36
N LEU A 329 -7.52 1.28 -11.74
CA LEU A 329 -6.17 1.81 -11.53
C LEU A 329 -5.18 1.33 -12.59
N TYR A 330 -5.45 0.18 -13.22
CA TYR A 330 -4.48 -0.56 -14.03
C TYR A 330 -3.16 -0.82 -13.29
N CYS A 331 -3.27 -1.08 -11.98
CA CYS A 331 -2.16 -1.35 -11.09
C CYS A 331 -1.84 -2.86 -11.09
N GLY A 332 -0.66 -3.24 -11.59
CA GLY A 332 -0.23 -4.64 -11.63
C GLY A 332 -0.18 -5.34 -10.26
N GLU A 333 0.06 -4.61 -9.17
CA GLU A 333 0.08 -5.17 -7.82
C GLU A 333 -1.26 -5.85 -7.43
N GLU A 334 -2.40 -5.30 -7.86
CA GLU A 334 -3.71 -5.91 -7.57
C GLU A 334 -3.82 -7.33 -8.13
N LEU A 335 -3.24 -7.56 -9.32
CA LEU A 335 -3.21 -8.88 -9.95
C LEU A 335 -2.23 -9.83 -9.25
N GLU A 336 -1.11 -9.31 -8.73
CA GLU A 336 -0.16 -10.12 -7.96
C GLU A 336 -0.79 -10.58 -6.64
N PHE A 337 -1.47 -9.67 -5.93
CA PHE A 337 -2.25 -10.01 -4.73
C PHE A 337 -3.35 -11.02 -5.02
N LEU A 338 -4.10 -10.82 -6.12
CA LEU A 338 -5.12 -11.79 -6.51
C LEU A 338 -4.51 -13.16 -6.83
N SER A 339 -3.40 -13.21 -7.58
CA SER A 339 -2.71 -14.47 -7.90
C SER A 339 -2.21 -15.21 -6.66
N GLU A 340 -1.68 -14.47 -5.68
CA GLU A 340 -1.26 -15.01 -4.38
C GLU A 340 -2.44 -15.62 -3.62
N LEU A 341 -3.54 -14.86 -3.49
CA LEU A 341 -4.76 -15.32 -2.83
C LEU A 341 -5.40 -16.53 -3.52
N GLU A 342 -5.46 -16.54 -4.85
CA GLU A 342 -5.97 -17.69 -5.61
C GLU A 342 -5.17 -18.96 -5.36
N THR A 343 -3.85 -18.82 -5.23
CA THR A 343 -2.96 -19.95 -4.92
C THR A 343 -3.20 -20.45 -3.49
N LEU A 344 -3.38 -19.53 -2.54
CA LEU A 344 -3.71 -19.84 -1.15
C LEU A 344 -5.08 -20.54 -1.03
N TRP A 345 -6.13 -19.99 -1.64
CA TRP A 345 -7.48 -20.56 -1.59
C TRP A 345 -7.54 -21.95 -2.22
N ARG A 346 -6.84 -22.16 -3.35
CA ARG A 346 -6.66 -23.49 -3.96
C ARG A 346 -5.96 -24.47 -3.02
N THR A 347 -4.90 -24.04 -2.35
CA THR A 347 -4.16 -24.87 -1.38
C THR A 347 -5.03 -25.28 -0.19
N ARG A 348 -5.98 -24.42 0.20
CA ARG A 348 -6.97 -24.72 1.25
C ARG A 348 -8.14 -25.59 0.79
N GLY A 349 -8.16 -26.01 -0.48
CA GLY A 349 -9.26 -26.81 -1.05
C GLY A 349 -10.55 -26.03 -1.27
N ILE A 350 -10.51 -24.69 -1.18
CA ILE A 350 -11.68 -23.84 -1.39
C ILE A 350 -11.81 -23.61 -2.90
N SER A 351 -12.48 -24.54 -3.58
CA SER A 351 -12.70 -24.45 -5.01
C SER A 351 -13.72 -23.35 -5.32
N SER A 352 -13.39 -22.46 -6.26
CA SER A 352 -14.34 -21.52 -6.83
C SER A 352 -15.40 -22.30 -7.62
N LEU A 353 -16.55 -22.58 -7.02
CA LEU A 353 -17.74 -22.92 -7.80
C LEU A 353 -18.25 -21.63 -8.45
N GLY A 354 -17.96 -21.46 -9.74
CA GLY A 354 -18.34 -20.24 -10.48
C GLY A 354 -18.10 -20.27 -11.98
N ASN A 355 -18.49 -21.37 -12.65
CA ASN A 355 -19.12 -21.44 -14.00
C ASN A 355 -18.86 -22.80 -14.67
N THR A 356 -19.56 -23.83 -14.21
CA THR A 356 -19.94 -24.96 -15.06
C THR A 356 -21.41 -24.82 -15.40
N SER A 357 -21.69 -24.08 -16.48
CA SER A 357 -22.96 -24.16 -17.20
C SER A 357 -22.69 -24.34 -18.70
N THR A 358 -21.92 -25.36 -19.04
CA THR A 358 -22.12 -26.06 -20.31
C THR A 358 -22.84 -27.35 -19.99
N GLY A 359 -24.17 -27.26 -19.97
CA GLY A 359 -25.05 -28.41 -19.94
C GLY A 359 -24.70 -29.32 -21.12
N ARG A 360 -24.38 -30.56 -20.81
CA ARG A 360 -24.61 -31.69 -21.70
C ARG A 360 -26.04 -32.17 -21.44
N GLU A 361 -26.91 -31.94 -22.42
CA GLU A 361 -28.04 -32.78 -22.81
C GLU A 361 -28.27 -32.44 -24.30
N CYS A 362 -28.57 -33.30 -25.27
CA CYS A 362 -28.60 -34.74 -25.46
C CYS A 362 -28.85 -34.94 -26.98
N GLU A 363 -28.44 -36.11 -27.50
CA GLU A 363 -28.56 -36.62 -28.90
C GLU A 363 -27.56 -36.12 -29.95
#